data_AF-A0A7C1BLD6-F1
#
_entry.id   AF-A0A7C1BLD6-F1
#
_cell.length_a   1.000
_cell.length_b   1.000
_cell.length_c   1.000
_cell.angle_alpha   90.00
_cell.angle_beta   90.00
_cell.angle_gamma   90.00
#
_symmetry.space_group_name_H-M   'P 1'
#
loop_
_entity.id
_entity.type
_entity.pdbx_description
1 polymer ?
#
loop_
_entity_poly.entity_id
_entity_poly.type
_entity_poly.pdbx_seq_one_letter_code
_entity_poly.pdbx_strand_id
1 'polypeptide(L)'
;MPLSVFLLIKRIESLELNAISAGNVLSWTIEAYRRGLISSGGGVDSLNWGDLNSLLHILESIVNKTNEFYTTLSKDLRYAASVYGGEGFALQLLGNEIAGYHMGYAYSIGFRYGARHSRMDSSGYLLDQKYRGKLLNLLLFIQETN
;
A
#
# COMPACT_ATOMS: atom_id res chain seq x y z
N MET A 1 -17.19 -9.41 -7.51
CA MET A 1 -15.82 -8.86 -7.38
C MET A 1 -15.43 -7.88 -8.49
N PRO A 2 -15.60 -8.15 -9.80
CA PRO A 2 -15.11 -7.23 -10.85
C PRO A 2 -15.79 -5.85 -10.82
N LEU A 3 -17.12 -5.82 -10.62
CA LEU A 3 -17.88 -4.58 -10.53
C LEU A 3 -17.49 -3.74 -9.30
N SER A 4 -17.21 -4.39 -8.17
CA SER A 4 -16.83 -3.73 -6.92
C SER A 4 -15.52 -2.96 -7.07
N VAL A 5 -14.52 -3.59 -7.71
CA VAL A 5 -13.23 -2.94 -7.99
C VAL A 5 -13.40 -1.77 -8.95
N PHE A 6 -14.21 -1.92 -10.00
CA PHE A 6 -14.51 -0.84 -10.94
C PHE A 6 -15.15 0.37 -10.25
N LEU A 7 -16.15 0.13 -9.40
CA LEU A 7 -16.82 1.20 -8.65
C LEU A 7 -15.87 1.90 -7.68
N LEU A 8 -14.98 1.14 -7.02
CA LEU A 8 -13.96 1.69 -6.14
C LEU A 8 -12.98 2.60 -6.90
N ILE A 9 -12.45 2.13 -8.03
CA ILE A 9 -11.54 2.93 -8.89
C ILE A 9 -12.25 4.19 -9.37
N LYS A 10 -13.48 4.07 -9.87
CA LYS A 10 -14.28 5.23 -10.31
C LYS A 10 -14.46 6.26 -9.19
N ARG A 11 -14.66 5.81 -7.95
CA ARG A 11 -14.76 6.73 -6.81
C ARG A 11 -13.44 7.39 -6.50
N ILE A 12 -12.35 6.62 -6.44
CA ILE A 12 -10.99 7.14 -6.23
C ILE A 12 -10.66 8.25 -7.24
N GLU A 13 -10.96 8.01 -8.53
CA GLU A 13 -10.78 9.02 -9.58
C GLU A 13 -11.66 10.25 -9.37
N SER A 14 -12.94 10.07 -9.04
CA SER A 14 -13.85 11.21 -8.77
C SER A 14 -13.45 12.05 -7.57
N LEU A 15 -12.67 11.47 -6.65
CA LEU A 15 -12.12 12.14 -5.46
C LEU A 15 -10.70 12.66 -5.69
N GLU A 16 -10.16 12.52 -6.91
CA GLU A 16 -8.81 12.94 -7.31
C GLU A 16 -7.69 12.30 -6.46
N LEU A 17 -7.92 11.08 -5.98
CA LEU A 17 -6.96 10.35 -5.15
C LEU A 17 -6.01 9.49 -5.99
N ASN A 18 -4.78 9.33 -5.49
CA ASN A 18 -3.85 8.34 -6.05
C ASN A 18 -4.33 6.92 -5.73
N ALA A 19 -4.65 6.12 -6.76
CA ALA A 19 -5.20 4.77 -6.58
C ALA A 19 -4.26 3.80 -5.83
N ILE A 20 -2.94 3.95 -5.98
CA ILE A 20 -1.95 3.11 -5.30
C ILE A 20 -1.96 3.44 -3.80
N SER A 21 -1.83 4.72 -3.46
CA SER A 21 -1.85 5.16 -2.06
C SER A 21 -3.20 4.87 -1.40
N ALA A 22 -4.31 5.14 -2.09
CA ALA A 22 -5.66 4.83 -1.60
C ALA A 22 -5.82 3.33 -1.29
N GLY A 23 -5.38 2.45 -2.19
CA GLY A 23 -5.45 1.00 -1.96
C GLY A 23 -4.63 0.53 -0.75
N ASN A 24 -3.42 1.08 -0.57
CA ASN A 24 -2.56 0.77 0.58
C ASN A 24 -3.17 1.29 1.90
N VAL A 25 -3.67 2.52 1.92
CA VAL A 25 -4.34 3.12 3.09
C VAL A 25 -5.59 2.33 3.48
N LEU A 26 -6.44 1.95 2.52
CA LEU A 26 -7.61 1.12 2.79
C LEU A 26 -7.23 -0.25 3.35
N SER A 27 -6.21 -0.89 2.78
CA SER A 27 -5.73 -2.20 3.22
C SER A 27 -5.15 -2.14 4.64
N TRP A 28 -4.33 -1.13 4.94
CA TRP A 28 -3.82 -0.90 6.28
C TRP A 28 -4.95 -0.63 7.28
N THR A 29 -5.97 0.15 6.89
CA THR A 29 -7.10 0.48 7.76
C THR A 29 -7.88 -0.78 8.15
N ILE A 30 -8.16 -1.67 7.19
CA ILE A 30 -8.81 -2.95 7.48
C ILE A 30 -7.94 -3.81 8.40
N GLU A 31 -6.64 -3.92 8.13
CA GLU A 31 -5.74 -4.75 8.94
C GLU A 31 -5.56 -4.20 10.37
N ALA A 32 -5.39 -2.89 10.50
CA ALA A 32 -5.29 -2.20 11.79
C ALA A 32 -6.56 -2.40 12.62
N TYR A 33 -7.75 -2.31 12.00
CA TYR A 33 -9.02 -2.58 12.67
C TYR A 33 -9.11 -4.03 13.12
N ARG A 34 -8.78 -5.00 12.24
CA ARG A 34 -8.82 -6.43 12.56
C ARG A 34 -7.83 -6.84 13.65
N ARG A 35 -6.71 -6.13 13.78
CA ARG A 35 -5.72 -6.31 14.84
C ARG A 35 -6.04 -5.56 16.12
N GLY A 36 -7.15 -4.80 16.16
CA GLY A 36 -7.56 -4.01 17.32
C GLY A 36 -6.69 -2.78 17.59
N LEU A 37 -5.91 -2.31 16.61
CA LEU A 37 -5.09 -1.10 16.73
C LEU A 37 -5.94 0.17 16.63
N ILE A 38 -7.06 0.09 15.90
CA ILE A 38 -8.04 1.17 15.78
C ILE A 38 -9.43 0.65 16.12
N SER A 39 -10.27 1.48 16.73
CA SER A 39 -11.65 1.15 17.09
C SER A 39 -12.64 1.65 16.02
N SER A 40 -13.92 1.32 16.18
CA SER A 40 -15.02 1.84 15.32
C SER A 40 -15.17 3.37 15.36
N GLY A 41 -14.41 4.08 16.21
CA GLY A 41 -14.31 5.55 16.26
C GLY A 41 -13.76 6.22 14.99
N GLY A 42 -13.40 5.42 13.98
CA GLY A 42 -13.27 5.85 12.59
C GLY A 42 -14.59 5.90 11.82
N GLY A 43 -15.77 5.69 12.41
CA GLY A 43 -17.06 5.84 11.70
C GLY A 43 -17.55 4.61 10.91
N VAL A 44 -16.96 3.42 11.12
CA VAL A 44 -17.45 2.16 10.55
C VAL A 44 -17.59 1.13 11.67
N ASP A 45 -18.82 0.66 11.89
CA ASP A 45 -19.16 -0.28 12.98
C ASP A 45 -18.53 -1.67 12.80
N SER A 46 -18.31 -2.07 11.54
CA SER A 46 -17.70 -3.36 11.16
C SER A 46 -16.93 -3.19 9.86
N LEU A 47 -15.61 -3.41 9.90
CA LEU A 47 -14.74 -3.27 8.73
C LEU A 47 -14.21 -4.63 8.27
N ASN A 48 -14.62 -5.04 7.06
CA ASN A 48 -14.26 -6.33 6.46
C ASN A 48 -13.60 -6.17 5.09
N TRP A 49 -12.76 -7.16 4.74
CA TRP A 49 -12.19 -7.25 3.40
C TRP A 49 -13.29 -7.38 2.34
N GLY A 50 -13.20 -6.56 1.30
CA GLY A 50 -14.12 -6.61 0.16
C GLY A 50 -15.48 -5.92 0.37
N ASP A 51 -15.71 -5.27 1.52
CA ASP A 51 -16.92 -4.48 1.74
C ASP A 51 -16.82 -3.11 1.04
N LEU A 52 -17.42 -3.02 -0.16
CA LEU A 52 -17.37 -1.82 -0.97
C LEU A 52 -17.93 -0.59 -0.26
N ASN A 53 -19.02 -0.71 0.50
CA ASN A 53 -19.68 0.45 1.11
C ASN A 53 -18.78 1.07 2.18
N SER A 54 -18.19 0.23 3.03
CA SER A 54 -17.22 0.66 4.04
C SER A 54 -15.99 1.31 3.42
N LEU A 55 -15.47 0.73 2.33
CA LEU A 55 -14.32 1.30 1.61
C LEU A 55 -14.62 2.68 1.00
N LEU A 56 -15.79 2.84 0.38
CA LEU A 56 -16.23 4.13 -0.19
C LEU A 56 -16.41 5.18 0.92
N HIS A 57 -17.00 4.80 2.05
CA HIS A 57 -17.17 5.69 3.19
C HIS A 57 -15.83 6.17 3.76
N ILE A 58 -14.85 5.28 3.87
CA ILE A 58 -13.49 5.63 4.32
C ILE A 58 -12.86 6.64 3.36
N LEU A 59 -12.93 6.40 2.04
CA LEU A 59 -12.35 7.32 1.05
C LEU A 59 -12.97 8.72 1.16
N GLU A 60 -14.29 8.81 1.26
CA GLU A 60 -14.98 10.09 1.41
C GLU A 60 -14.61 10.79 2.71
N SER A 61 -14.48 10.02 3.79
CA SER A 61 -14.13 10.55 5.10
C SER A 61 -12.69 11.05 5.17
N ILE A 62 -11.74 10.40 4.47
CA ILE A 62 -10.36 10.87 4.32
C ILE A 62 -10.33 12.22 3.61
N VAL A 63 -11.05 12.35 2.48
CA VAL A 63 -11.08 13.61 1.70
C VAL A 63 -11.71 14.73 2.51
N ASN A 64 -12.81 14.45 3.19
CA ASN A 64 -13.55 15.43 3.99
C ASN A 64 -12.96 15.66 5.39
N LYS A 65 -11.96 14.87 5.80
CA LYS A 65 -11.31 14.94 7.12
C LYS A 65 -12.32 14.95 8.27
N THR A 66 -13.29 14.04 8.22
CA THR A 66 -14.48 14.06 9.10
C THR A 66 -14.17 13.90 10.59
N ASN A 67 -12.99 13.38 10.94
CA ASN A 67 -12.48 13.32 12.31
C ASN A 67 -10.93 13.31 12.33
N GLU A 68 -10.33 13.22 13.51
CA GLU A 68 -8.87 13.18 13.69
C GLU A 68 -8.23 11.94 13.04
N PHE A 69 -8.90 10.79 13.09
CA PHE A 69 -8.43 9.56 12.45
C PHE A 69 -8.30 9.75 10.94
N TYR A 70 -9.34 10.23 10.27
CA TYR A 70 -9.32 10.50 8.83
C TYR A 70 -8.42 11.66 8.44
N THR A 71 -8.30 12.67 9.31
CA THR A 71 -7.30 13.74 9.13
C THR A 71 -5.89 13.16 9.15
N THR A 72 -5.62 12.21 10.03
CA THR A 72 -4.32 11.51 10.12
C THR A 72 -4.06 10.71 8.84
N LEU A 73 -5.04 9.92 8.38
CA LEU A 73 -4.94 9.15 7.14
C LEU A 73 -4.74 10.03 5.89
N SER A 74 -5.24 11.27 5.90
CA SER A 74 -5.09 12.19 4.76
C SER A 74 -3.66 12.71 4.56
N LYS A 75 -2.76 12.51 5.54
CA LYS A 75 -1.37 12.98 5.45
C LYS A 75 -0.51 12.01 4.66
N ASP A 76 -0.29 10.81 5.20
CA ASP A 76 0.35 9.68 4.55
C ASP A 76 0.25 8.42 5.44
N LEU A 77 0.49 7.24 4.87
CA LEU A 77 0.38 5.98 5.60
C LEU A 77 1.48 5.79 6.67
N ARG A 78 2.66 6.43 6.52
CA ARG A 78 3.75 6.38 7.50
C ARG A 78 3.33 7.07 8.78
N TYR A 79 2.74 8.25 8.64
CA TYR A 79 2.27 9.07 9.73
C TYR A 79 1.13 8.37 10.45
N ALA A 80 0.15 7.82 9.72
CA ALA A 80 -0.92 7.02 10.31
C ALA A 80 -0.38 5.82 11.11
N ALA A 81 0.56 5.06 10.54
CA ALA A 81 1.17 3.94 11.23
C ALA A 81 1.98 4.38 12.47
N SER A 82 2.65 5.54 12.44
CA SER A 82 3.37 6.06 13.61
C SER A 82 2.45 6.52 14.75
N VAL A 83 1.21 6.90 14.44
CA VAL A 83 0.21 7.37 15.43
C VAL A 83 -0.58 6.20 16.01
N TYR A 84 -1.00 5.26 15.18
CA TYR A 84 -1.90 4.17 15.56
C TYR A 84 -1.23 2.79 15.62
N GLY A 85 0.07 2.71 15.30
CA GLY A 85 0.83 1.46 15.18
C GLY A 85 0.68 0.77 13.83
N GLY A 86 1.26 -0.42 13.68
CA GLY A 86 1.11 -1.23 12.47
C GLY A 86 2.13 -0.93 11.38
N GLU A 87 3.27 -0.36 11.75
CA GLU A 87 4.42 -0.11 10.88
C GLU A 87 4.90 -1.39 10.19
N GLY A 88 4.76 -2.55 10.84
CA GLY A 88 5.14 -3.86 10.29
C GLY A 88 4.29 -4.31 9.08
N PHE A 89 3.16 -3.66 8.81
CA PHE A 89 2.32 -3.92 7.63
C PHE A 89 1.93 -2.63 6.88
N ALA A 90 2.56 -1.51 7.21
CA ALA A 90 2.45 -0.28 6.44
C ALA A 90 3.33 -0.36 5.19
N LEU A 91 2.72 -0.77 4.07
CA LEU A 91 3.43 -1.07 2.82
C LEU A 91 3.91 0.21 2.12
N GLN A 92 5.10 0.67 2.49
CA GLN A 92 5.76 1.83 1.90
C GLN A 92 7.24 1.57 1.64
N LEU A 93 7.79 2.31 0.68
CA LEU A 93 9.21 2.37 0.41
C LEU A 93 9.62 3.82 0.17
N LEU A 94 10.64 4.29 0.89
CA LEU A 94 11.14 5.66 0.81
C LEU A 94 10.04 6.73 1.00
N GLY A 95 9.06 6.44 1.87
CA GLY A 95 7.96 7.36 2.20
C GLY A 95 6.80 7.38 1.20
N ASN A 96 6.81 6.52 0.18
CA ASN A 96 5.70 6.40 -0.77
C ASN A 96 5.11 4.98 -0.73
N GLU A 97 3.79 4.85 -0.87
CA GLU A 97 3.12 3.55 -0.92
C GLU A 97 3.58 2.73 -2.13
N ILE A 98 3.74 1.43 -1.93
CA ILE A 98 4.25 0.52 -2.96
C ILE A 98 3.12 0.07 -3.90
N ALA A 99 3.46 -0.12 -5.18
CA ALA A 99 2.54 -0.70 -6.15
C ALA A 99 2.24 -2.18 -5.83
N GLY A 100 1.13 -2.69 -6.35
CA GLY A 100 0.61 -4.03 -6.05
C GLY A 100 1.38 -5.20 -6.65
N TYR A 101 2.67 -5.05 -6.98
CA TYR A 101 3.49 -6.10 -7.56
C TYR A 101 4.79 -6.28 -6.77
N HIS A 102 4.80 -7.22 -5.83
CA HIS A 102 5.97 -7.55 -5.02
C HIS A 102 6.75 -8.70 -5.66
N MET A 103 7.95 -8.44 -6.17
CA MET A 103 8.69 -9.43 -6.98
C MET A 103 10.09 -9.81 -6.48
N GLY A 104 10.78 -8.94 -5.74
CA GLY A 104 12.12 -9.26 -5.22
C GLY A 104 13.01 -8.04 -4.98
N TYR A 105 14.31 -8.29 -4.86
CA TYR A 105 15.30 -7.28 -4.52
C TYR A 105 15.55 -6.28 -5.64
N ALA A 106 15.54 -6.70 -6.90
CA ALA A 106 15.78 -5.76 -8.01
C ALA A 106 14.63 -4.74 -8.11
N TYR A 107 13.41 -5.15 -7.80
CA TYR A 107 12.24 -4.30 -7.67
C TYR A 107 12.42 -3.29 -6.52
N SER A 108 12.81 -3.74 -5.33
CA SER A 108 13.06 -2.86 -4.18
C SER A 108 14.20 -1.86 -4.43
N ILE A 109 15.29 -2.29 -5.07
CA ILE A 109 16.40 -1.41 -5.47
C ILE A 109 15.93 -0.41 -6.53
N GLY A 110 15.13 -0.87 -7.49
CA GLY A 110 14.58 -0.05 -8.56
C GLY A 110 13.81 1.18 -8.05
N PHE A 111 13.09 1.06 -6.94
CA PHE A 111 12.43 2.21 -6.31
C PHE A 111 13.38 3.27 -5.75
N ARG A 112 14.60 2.89 -5.37
CA ARG A 112 15.59 3.83 -4.80
C ARG A 112 16.32 4.64 -5.85
N TYR A 113 16.54 4.06 -7.03
CA TYR A 113 17.32 4.68 -8.11
C TYR A 113 16.47 5.06 -9.33
N GLY A 114 15.23 4.60 -9.41
CA GLY A 114 14.29 4.96 -10.47
C GLY A 114 13.89 6.42 -10.39
N ALA A 115 13.67 7.04 -11.55
CA ALA A 115 13.24 8.42 -11.62
C ALA A 115 11.79 8.60 -11.13
N ARG A 116 10.98 7.53 -11.18
CA ARG A 116 9.59 7.55 -10.75
C ARG A 116 9.27 6.35 -9.86
N HIS A 117 8.73 6.65 -8.68
CA HIS A 117 8.19 5.66 -7.76
C HIS A 117 7.08 4.85 -8.45
N SER A 118 7.06 3.53 -8.25
CA SER A 118 5.97 2.63 -8.68
C SER A 118 5.80 2.46 -10.19
N ARG A 119 6.83 2.78 -10.98
CA ARG A 119 6.87 2.50 -12.43
C ARG A 119 7.97 1.50 -12.78
N MET A 120 7.80 0.86 -13.93
CA MET A 120 8.68 -0.19 -14.46
C MET A 120 9.90 0.37 -15.21
N ASP A 121 10.29 1.62 -14.94
CA ASP A 121 11.36 2.34 -15.65
C ASP A 121 12.74 1.73 -15.40
N SER A 122 12.99 1.23 -14.21
CA SER A 122 14.22 0.51 -13.84
C SER A 122 14.27 -0.94 -14.31
N SER A 123 13.19 -1.46 -14.92
CA SER A 123 13.04 -2.89 -15.29
C SER A 123 13.26 -3.88 -14.15
N GLY A 124 13.35 -3.43 -12.89
CA GLY A 124 13.63 -4.26 -11.72
C GLY A 124 12.62 -5.40 -11.55
N TYR A 125 11.32 -5.11 -11.75
CA TYR A 125 10.27 -6.12 -11.77
C TYR A 125 10.51 -7.21 -12.81
N LEU A 126 10.90 -6.83 -14.04
CA LEU A 126 11.15 -7.78 -15.13
C LEU A 126 12.36 -8.67 -14.81
N LEU A 127 13.41 -8.09 -14.21
CA LEU A 127 14.58 -8.84 -13.76
C LEU A 127 14.20 -9.85 -12.68
N ASP A 128 13.49 -9.42 -11.64
CA ASP A 128 13.03 -10.31 -10.58
C ASP A 128 12.11 -11.41 -11.13
N GLN A 129 11.23 -11.08 -12.06
CA GLN A 129 10.37 -12.06 -12.73
C GLN A 129 11.19 -13.09 -13.52
N LYS A 130 12.16 -12.63 -14.32
CA LYS A 130 12.97 -13.46 -15.21
C LYS A 130 13.94 -14.37 -14.44
N TYR A 131 14.52 -13.84 -13.36
CA TYR A 131 15.55 -14.52 -12.57
C TYR A 131 15.02 -15.05 -11.24
N ARG A 132 13.69 -15.14 -11.08
CA ARG A 132 13.01 -15.70 -9.90
C ARG A 132 13.65 -17.04 -9.53
N GLY A 133 14.22 -17.12 -8.32
CA GLY A 133 14.90 -18.31 -7.79
C GLY A 133 16.33 -18.57 -8.29
N LYS A 134 16.86 -17.80 -9.24
CA LYS A 134 18.23 -17.94 -9.80
C LYS A 134 19.22 -16.91 -9.27
N LEU A 135 18.75 -15.72 -8.85
CA LEU A 135 19.62 -14.64 -8.35
C LEU A 135 20.35 -15.05 -7.05
N LEU A 136 19.75 -15.92 -6.23
CA LEU A 136 20.33 -16.43 -4.99
C LEU A 136 21.65 -17.17 -5.25
N ASN A 137 21.76 -17.90 -6.37
CA ASN A 137 22.97 -18.63 -6.74
C ASN A 137 24.14 -17.68 -7.08
N LEU A 138 23.88 -16.46 -7.56
CA LEU A 138 24.94 -15.50 -7.88
C LEU A 138 25.52 -14.86 -6.61
N LEU A 139 24.66 -14.56 -5.62
CA LEU A 139 25.11 -14.05 -4.32
C LEU A 139 25.84 -15.14 -3.51
N LEU A 140 25.34 -16.39 -3.53
CA LEU A 140 26.04 -17.53 -2.94
C LEU A 140 27.39 -17.77 -3.60
N PHE A 141 27.47 -17.69 -4.94
CA PHE A 141 28.74 -17.82 -5.66
C PHE A 141 29.76 -16.71 -5.30
N ILE A 142 29.31 -15.46 -5.12
CA ILE A 142 30.17 -14.35 -4.68
C ILE A 142 30.61 -14.51 -3.21
N GLN A 143 29.78 -15.14 -2.37
CA GLN A 143 30.13 -15.45 -0.99
C GLN A 143 31.07 -16.66 -0.85
N GLU A 144 30.96 -17.67 -1.73
CA GLU A 144 31.85 -18.84 -1.77
C GLU A 144 33.21 -18.56 -2.40
N THR A 145 33.36 -17.42 -3.09
CA THR A 145 34.61 -17.01 -3.75
C THR A 145 35.42 -15.97 -2.96
N ASN A 146 35.05 -15.71 -1.70
CA ASN A 146 35.85 -14.99 -0.70
C ASN A 146 36.21 -15.92 0.46
#